data_AF-A0A7Y2Z7G8-F1
#
_entry.id   AF-A0A7Y2Z7G8-F1
#
_cell.length_a   1.000
_cell.length_b   1.000
_cell.length_c   1.000
_cell.angle_alpha   90.00
_cell.angle_beta   90.00
_cell.angle_gamma   90.00
#
_symmetry.space_group_name_H-M   'P 1'
#
loop_
_entity.id
_entity.type
_entity.pdbx_description
1 polymer ?
#
loop_
_entity_poly.entity_id
_entity_poly.type
_entity_poly.pdbx_seq_one_letter_code
_entity_poly.pdbx_strand_id
1 'polypeptide(L)'
;MPLLPVPAYRPPFPFTSGHLQTMYPTLFRRMPSTNPIRERLETPDGDFIDIDWHYSPTSPCRGLVIVSHGLQRGYERAALAFIEEMSGD
;
A
#
# COMPACT_ATOMS: atom_id res chain seq x y z
N MET A 1 -30.01 4.25 -19.46
CA MET A 1 -29.20 4.38 -18.24
C MET A 1 -30.13 4.21 -17.04
N PRO A 2 -29.80 3.36 -16.05
CA PRO A 2 -30.62 3.24 -14.86
C PRO A 2 -30.54 4.54 -14.05
N LEU A 3 -31.69 5.07 -13.64
CA LEU A 3 -31.77 6.16 -12.68
C LEU A 3 -31.55 5.56 -11.29
N LEU A 4 -30.37 5.78 -10.72
CA LEU A 4 -30.09 5.39 -9.35
C LEU A 4 -30.82 6.36 -8.39
N PRO A 5 -31.41 5.86 -7.29
CA PRO A 5 -31.97 6.73 -6.27
C PRO A 5 -30.89 7.64 -5.69
N VAL A 6 -31.27 8.86 -5.30
CA VAL A 6 -30.35 9.81 -4.69
C VAL A 6 -29.77 9.18 -3.42
N PRO A 7 -28.45 9.06 -3.27
CA PRO A 7 -27.85 8.46 -2.08
C PRO A 7 -28.23 9.27 -0.84
N ALA A 8 -28.65 8.56 0.22
CA ALA A 8 -28.94 9.18 1.53
C ALA A 8 -27.68 9.71 2.23
N TYR A 9 -26.50 9.38 1.70
CA TYR A 9 -25.22 9.82 2.25
C TYR A 9 -25.03 11.32 2.05
N ARG A 10 -24.80 12.02 3.17
CA ARG A 10 -24.40 13.43 3.19
C ARG A 10 -22.97 13.49 3.72
N PRO A 11 -21.98 13.81 2.87
CA PRO A 11 -20.60 13.93 3.34
C PRO A 11 -20.49 15.03 4.41
N PRO A 12 -19.75 14.80 5.50
CA PRO A 12 -19.54 15.82 6.52
C PRO A 12 -18.67 16.95 5.97
N PHE A 13 -18.92 18.19 6.40
CA PHE A 13 -18.03 19.31 6.13
C PHE A 13 -16.63 19.04 6.75
N PRO A 14 -15.51 19.28 6.04
CA PRO A 14 -15.36 19.99 4.76
C PRO A 14 -15.39 19.09 3.50
N PHE A 15 -15.64 17.79 3.62
CA PHE A 15 -15.57 16.82 2.54
C PHE A 15 -16.80 16.81 1.61
N THR A 16 -17.53 17.91 1.52
CA THR A 16 -18.73 18.05 0.69
C THR A 16 -18.44 18.12 -0.81
N SER A 17 -17.19 18.40 -1.21
CA SER A 17 -16.75 18.33 -2.61
C SER A 17 -15.82 17.14 -2.86
N GLY A 18 -15.97 16.51 -4.03
CA GLY A 18 -15.09 15.41 -4.44
C GLY A 18 -13.62 15.84 -4.55
N HIS A 19 -13.36 17.08 -4.99
CA HIS A 19 -12.01 17.61 -5.08
C HIS A 19 -11.30 17.67 -3.72
N LEU A 20 -12.01 18.12 -2.66
CA LEU A 20 -11.43 18.16 -1.32
C LEU A 20 -11.15 16.75 -0.78
N GLN A 21 -12.03 15.77 -1.04
CA GLN A 21 -11.79 14.37 -0.66
C GLN A 21 -10.53 13.80 -1.32
N THR A 22 -10.25 14.18 -2.58
CA THR A 22 -9.07 13.72 -3.31
C THR A 22 -7.78 14.43 -2.88
N MET A 23 -7.84 15.76 -2.68
CA MET A 23 -6.63 16.55 -2.38
C MET A 23 -6.18 16.40 -0.92
N TYR A 24 -7.12 16.26 0.01
CA TYR A 24 -6.82 16.28 1.44
C TYR A 24 -5.80 15.21 1.87
N PRO A 25 -5.91 13.93 1.46
CA PRO A 25 -4.91 12.93 1.82
C PRO A 25 -3.52 13.29 1.29
N THR A 26 -3.41 13.80 0.06
CA THR A 26 -2.12 14.15 -0.53
C THR A 26 -1.42 15.28 0.23
N LEU A 27 -2.18 16.27 0.68
CA LEU A 27 -1.62 17.46 1.34
C LEU A 27 -1.39 17.29 2.84
N PHE A 28 -2.25 16.54 3.52
CA PHE A 28 -2.30 16.54 4.99
C PHE A 28 -2.09 15.16 5.61
N ARG A 29 -2.06 14.07 4.83
CA ARG A 29 -1.73 12.75 5.39
C ARG A 29 -0.27 12.74 5.82
N ARG A 30 -0.05 12.53 7.12
CA ARG A 30 1.29 12.21 7.63
C ARG A 30 1.69 10.85 7.09
N MET A 31 2.75 10.81 6.28
CA MET A 31 3.35 9.58 5.83
C MET A 31 4.44 9.18 6.84
N PRO A 32 4.43 7.94 7.34
CA PRO A 32 5.50 7.48 8.22
C PRO A 32 6.84 7.54 7.46
N SER A 33 7.91 7.93 8.15
CA SER A 33 9.25 7.80 7.60
C SER A 33 9.58 6.31 7.48
N THR A 34 9.62 5.79 6.26
CA THR A 34 9.99 4.42 5.98
C THR A 34 11.36 4.38 5.32
N ASN A 35 12.24 3.49 5.78
CA ASN A 35 13.53 3.21 5.14
C ASN A 35 13.53 1.76 4.63
N PRO A 36 12.90 1.48 3.48
CA PRO A 36 12.81 0.11 2.99
C PRO A 36 14.18 -0.43 2.59
N ILE A 37 14.40 -1.72 2.84
CA ILE A 37 15.53 -2.45 2.27
C ILE A 37 15.04 -3.05 0.95
N ARG A 38 15.73 -2.73 -0.15
CA ARG A 38 15.36 -3.26 -1.47
C ARG A 38 16.08 -4.56 -1.76
N GLU A 39 15.34 -5.52 -2.28
CA GLU A 39 15.86 -6.79 -2.78
C GLU A 39 15.27 -7.06 -4.17
N ARG A 40 16.11 -7.55 -5.09
CA ARG A 40 15.68 -8.04 -6.40
C ARG A 40 15.93 -9.54 -6.46
N LEU A 41 14.89 -10.28 -6.81
CA LEU A 41 14.96 -11.71 -7.08
C LEU A 41 14.91 -11.96 -8.58
N GLU A 42 15.93 -12.58 -9.13
CA GLU A 42 15.93 -13.07 -10.50
C GLU A 42 15.13 -14.38 -10.58
N THR A 43 14.26 -14.51 -11.57
CA THR A 43 13.44 -15.71 -11.76
C THR A 43 14.05 -16.65 -12.82
N PRO A 44 13.81 -17.97 -12.75
CA PRO A 44 14.42 -18.94 -13.69
C PRO A 44 14.07 -18.72 -15.17
N ASP A 45 13.00 -18.00 -15.46
CA ASP A 45 12.57 -17.59 -16.81
C ASP A 45 13.24 -16.29 -17.29
N GLY A 46 14.12 -15.70 -16.49
CA GLY A 46 14.90 -14.51 -16.85
C GLY A 46 14.15 -13.19 -16.64
N ASP A 47 13.09 -13.20 -15.82
CA ASP A 47 12.43 -11.99 -15.31
C ASP A 47 12.96 -11.66 -13.90
N PHE A 48 12.38 -10.65 -13.26
CA PHE A 48 12.76 -10.24 -11.92
C PHE A 48 11.57 -9.79 -11.07
N ILE A 49 11.72 -9.92 -9.75
CA ILE A 49 10.78 -9.42 -8.75
C ILE A 49 11.53 -8.42 -7.87
N ASP A 50 11.06 -7.17 -7.84
CA ASP A 50 11.53 -6.17 -6.88
C ASP A 50 10.67 -6.21 -5.61
N ILE A 51 11.34 -6.32 -4.47
CA ILE A 51 10.76 -6.38 -3.13
C ILE A 51 11.30 -5.21 -2.31
N ASP A 52 10.38 -4.43 -1.71
CA ASP A 52 10.70 -3.42 -0.71
C ASP A 52 10.33 -3.96 0.69
N TRP A 53 11.33 -4.20 1.53
CA TRP A 53 11.17 -4.71 2.90
C TRP A 53 10.98 -3.59 3.92
N HIS A 54 9.90 -3.64 4.69
CA HIS A 54 9.62 -2.68 5.75
C HIS A 54 9.58 -3.37 7.12
N TYR A 55 10.44 -2.91 8.04
CA TYR A 55 10.53 -3.46 9.40
C TYR A 55 9.98 -2.48 10.43
N SER A 56 9.30 -3.02 11.45
CA SER A 56 8.88 -2.23 12.61
C SER A 56 10.09 -1.88 13.48
N PRO A 57 10.29 -0.60 13.87
CA PRO A 57 11.43 -0.22 14.70
C PRO A 57 11.25 -0.54 16.19
N THR A 58 10.02 -0.79 16.64
CA THR A 58 9.66 -0.76 18.07
C THR A 58 8.99 -2.02 18.60
N SER A 59 8.74 -3.01 17.76
CA SER A 59 8.10 -4.25 18.22
C SER A 59 8.69 -5.46 17.51
N PRO A 60 8.88 -6.58 18.23
CA PRO A 60 9.22 -7.84 17.59
C PRO A 60 8.12 -8.14 16.56
N CYS A 61 8.56 -8.51 15.37
CA CYS A 61 7.67 -8.94 14.30
C CYS A 61 6.79 -10.08 14.85
N ARG A 62 5.47 -10.04 14.59
CA ARG A 62 4.50 -11.09 14.98
C ARG A 62 3.61 -11.66 13.86
N GLY A 63 3.67 -11.10 12.66
CA GLY A 63 2.98 -11.67 11.51
C GLY A 63 3.29 -10.96 10.21
N LEU A 64 2.69 -11.52 9.15
CA LEU A 64 3.08 -11.20 7.80
C LEU A 64 2.08 -10.68 6.81
N VAL A 65 2.44 -9.57 6.17
CA VAL A 65 1.61 -8.88 5.19
C VAL A 65 2.32 -8.79 3.85
N ILE A 66 1.81 -9.46 2.83
CA ILE A 66 2.30 -9.25 1.45
C ILE A 66 1.26 -8.38 0.74
N VAL A 67 1.68 -7.19 0.32
CA VAL A 67 0.89 -6.29 -0.52
C VAL A 67 1.45 -6.33 -1.93
N SER A 68 0.75 -7.09 -2.78
CA SER A 68 0.95 -7.10 -4.22
C SER A 68 -0.05 -6.15 -4.87
N HIS A 69 0.43 -5.32 -5.81
CA HIS A 69 -0.43 -4.50 -6.66
C HIS A 69 -0.37 -5.05 -8.09
N GLY A 70 -1.52 -5.03 -8.77
CA GLY A 70 -1.61 -5.51 -10.16
C GLY A 70 -1.16 -4.45 -11.16
N LEU A 71 -0.09 -4.77 -11.90
CA LEU A 71 0.32 -4.22 -13.21
C LEU A 71 0.13 -2.71 -13.46
N GLN A 72 1.20 -1.95 -13.20
CA GLN A 72 1.58 -0.85 -14.11
C GLN A 72 3.07 -0.98 -14.43
N ARG A 73 3.39 -1.19 -15.71
CA ARG A 73 4.78 -1.14 -16.21
C ARG A 73 5.29 0.30 -15.98
N GLY A 74 6.33 0.42 -15.17
CA GLY A 74 6.92 1.70 -14.80
C GLY A 74 7.63 1.58 -13.46
N TYR A 75 8.94 1.75 -13.49
CA TYR A 75 10.00 1.48 -12.53
C TYR A 75 9.88 2.08 -11.11
N GLU A 76 8.69 2.35 -10.56
CA GLU A 76 8.58 3.18 -9.35
C GLU A 76 7.72 2.67 -8.19
N ARG A 77 7.08 1.50 -8.25
CA ARG A 77 6.43 0.93 -7.06
C ARG A 77 6.61 -0.58 -7.00
N ALA A 78 7.61 -1.04 -6.26
CA ALA A 78 7.92 -2.44 -6.04
C ALA A 78 6.92 -3.10 -5.07
N ALA A 79 6.86 -4.43 -5.10
CA ALA A 79 6.00 -5.23 -4.24
C ALA A 79 6.43 -5.08 -2.78
N LEU A 80 5.47 -4.89 -1.87
CA LEU A 80 5.72 -4.91 -0.44
C LEU A 80 5.51 -6.35 0.04
N ALA A 81 6.55 -7.17 0.06
CA ALA A 81 6.50 -8.42 0.80
C ALA A 81 7.00 -8.14 2.21
N PHE A 82 6.14 -8.26 3.20
CA PHE A 82 6.65 -8.58 4.52
C PHE A 82 6.94 -10.12 4.47
N ILE A 83 8.07 -10.63 5.02
CA ILE A 83 8.26 -12.03 5.53
C ILE A 83 8.49 -12.16 7.06
N GLU A 84 7.73 -13.04 7.73
CA GLU A 84 7.87 -13.39 9.15
C GLU A 84 7.46 -14.85 9.36
N GLU A 85 8.44 -15.62 9.82
CA GLU A 85 8.40 -17.07 10.04
C GLU A 85 8.36 -17.34 11.55
N MET A 86 7.53 -18.29 11.98
CA MET A 86 7.44 -18.74 13.37
C MET A 86 8.24 -20.03 13.59
N SER A 87 9.11 -20.02 14.62
CA SER A 87 9.54 -21.24 15.30
C SER A 87 8.38 -21.69 16.18
N GLY A 88 7.93 -22.93 15.98
CA GLY A 88 6.99 -23.60 16.85
C GLY A 88 7.56 -23.84 18.25
N ASP A 89 6.65 -23.90 19.21
CA ASP A 89 6.76 -24.77 20.40
C ASP A 89 5.97 -26.06 20.11
#